data_AF-A0A507SK38-F1
#
_entry.id   AF-A0A507SK38-F1
#
_cell.length_a   1.000
_cell.length_b   1.000
_cell.length_c   1.000
_cell.angle_alpha   90.00
_cell.angle_beta   90.00
_cell.angle_gamma   90.00
#
_symmetry.space_group_name_H-M   'P 1'
#
loop_
_entity.id
_entity.type
_entity.pdbx_description
1 polymer ?
#
loop_
_entity_poly.entity_id
_entity_poly.type
_entity_poly.pdbx_seq_one_letter_code
_entity_poly.pdbx_strand_id
1 'polypeptide(L)'
;MKFKFILPVSSMTIPFIVASCNNKNDSTIIENDTTKVTNIFNNLKSKWLQFKQKIGQNTDDFDKNLKKYAAFRTQLTNLVDRENSLYINFSQLANTLDNPHSILEQKDISSWSDKDQKHFKKWLKDKDAKIILNTYSIIDDASIQISSTQDKLKIKNNSNALVNFDNYLSDLGKKQFKDEEILIEYTKLLNYFETYLFNKDHIEQDLKDSIESDENHGGDNKEHTHSHALVNITSNAIRQNKEFLGILDQIKSLKPNFDKLTDNRKKEFYNKHLFSVLDKINIDELLKLCDEAQSDIDSLKQICEEILNDLGAIKKIISPQQ
;
A
#
# COMPACT_ATOMS: atom_id res chain seq x y z
N MET A 1 24.03 41.09 -31.99
CA MET A 1 23.37 40.66 -33.24
C MET A 1 22.88 39.22 -33.05
N LYS A 2 21.57 39.01 -33.19
CA LYS A 2 20.79 37.79 -33.48
C LYS A 2 20.94 36.51 -32.61
N PHE A 3 19.78 36.12 -32.06
CA PHE A 3 19.35 34.81 -31.57
C PHE A 3 19.55 33.64 -32.56
N LYS A 4 19.70 32.41 -32.04
CA LYS A 4 18.75 31.29 -32.27
C LYS A 4 18.98 30.08 -31.34
N PHE A 5 17.87 29.57 -30.81
CA PHE A 5 17.69 28.29 -30.11
C PHE A 5 17.63 27.11 -31.10
N ILE A 6 17.87 25.88 -30.60
CA ILE A 6 17.06 24.62 -30.74
C ILE A 6 17.97 23.38 -30.51
N LEU A 7 17.65 22.57 -29.49
CA LEU A 7 17.96 21.13 -29.29
C LEU A 7 16.89 20.28 -30.06
N PRO A 8 16.92 18.93 -30.20
CA PRO A 8 17.95 17.87 -30.02
C PRO A 8 17.88 16.71 -31.07
N VAL A 9 18.54 15.59 -30.76
CA VAL A 9 18.29 14.16 -31.12
C VAL A 9 18.86 13.56 -32.42
N SER A 10 19.58 12.44 -32.22
CA SER A 10 19.43 11.12 -32.89
C SER A 10 20.60 10.58 -33.72
N SER A 11 20.78 9.26 -33.57
CA SER A 11 21.46 8.29 -34.44
C SER A 11 23.00 8.17 -34.36
N MET A 12 23.48 7.38 -33.40
CA MET A 12 24.60 6.47 -33.67
C MET A 12 24.02 5.07 -33.90
N THR A 13 23.59 4.82 -35.13
CA THR A 13 23.41 3.47 -35.67
C THR A 13 24.77 2.99 -36.18
N ILE A 14 25.30 1.93 -35.58
CA ILE A 14 26.43 1.20 -36.14
C ILE A 14 25.87 0.22 -37.20
N PRO A 15 26.37 0.24 -38.45
CA PRO A 15 25.92 -0.70 -39.47
C PRO A 15 26.68 -2.02 -39.29
N PHE A 16 25.97 -3.10 -38.99
CA PHE A 16 26.46 -4.44 -39.30
C PHE A 16 25.80 -4.88 -40.61
N ILE A 17 26.46 -4.58 -41.72
CA ILE A 17 26.24 -5.33 -42.97
C ILE A 17 27.20 -6.51 -42.90
N VAL A 18 26.68 -7.69 -42.58
CA VAL A 18 27.34 -8.95 -42.92
C VAL A 18 26.56 -9.53 -44.09
N ALA A 19 27.03 -9.24 -45.30
CA ALA A 19 26.59 -9.96 -46.47
C ALA A 19 27.22 -11.36 -46.45
N SER A 20 26.38 -12.38 -46.30
CA SER A 20 26.65 -13.71 -46.81
C SER A 20 25.31 -14.34 -47.19
N CYS A 21 25.11 -14.55 -48.49
CA CYS A 21 23.99 -15.32 -49.00
C CYS A 21 24.33 -16.81 -49.00
N ASN A 22 23.29 -17.62 -48.74
CA ASN A 22 23.12 -19.05 -48.95
C ASN A 22 23.52 -20.00 -47.80
N ASN A 23 22.54 -20.35 -46.97
CA ASN A 23 21.73 -21.55 -47.25
C ASN A 23 20.44 -21.59 -46.42
N LYS A 24 19.33 -21.93 -47.07
CA LYS A 24 18.09 -22.34 -46.43
C LYS A 24 18.37 -23.59 -45.60
N ASN A 25 18.44 -23.41 -44.29
CA ASN A 25 17.99 -24.36 -43.30
C ASN A 25 17.43 -23.49 -42.18
N ASP A 26 16.19 -23.74 -41.77
CA ASP A 26 15.64 -23.25 -40.52
C ASP A 26 16.48 -23.82 -39.37
N SER A 27 17.66 -23.23 -39.13
CA SER A 27 18.35 -23.39 -37.88
C SER A 27 17.60 -22.49 -36.90
N THR A 28 16.56 -23.04 -36.28
CA THR A 28 16.05 -22.55 -35.00
C THR A 28 17.29 -22.31 -34.14
N ILE A 29 17.68 -21.05 -33.93
CA ILE A 29 18.81 -20.72 -33.06
C ILE A 29 18.38 -21.22 -31.69
N ILE A 30 18.95 -22.34 -31.24
CA ILE A 30 18.72 -22.84 -29.89
C ILE A 30 19.39 -21.81 -28.98
N GLU A 31 18.62 -20.86 -28.47
CA GLU A 31 19.11 -19.90 -27.47
C GLU A 31 19.62 -20.71 -26.27
N ASN A 32 20.88 -20.49 -25.90
CA ASN A 32 21.41 -21.01 -24.65
C ASN A 32 20.67 -20.34 -23.48
N ASP A 33 20.62 -21.02 -22.34
CA ASP A 33 19.80 -20.58 -21.21
C ASP A 33 20.22 -19.21 -20.66
N THR A 34 21.51 -18.86 -20.78
CA THR A 34 22.01 -17.51 -20.49
C THR A 34 21.30 -16.45 -21.35
N THR A 35 21.19 -16.65 -22.67
CA THR A 35 20.52 -15.70 -23.57
C THR A 35 19.04 -15.56 -23.21
N LYS A 36 18.36 -16.67 -22.90
CA LYS A 36 16.95 -16.64 -22.47
C LYS A 36 16.76 -15.86 -21.17
N VAL A 37 17.59 -16.14 -20.16
CA VAL A 37 17.55 -15.42 -18.86
C VAL A 37 17.83 -13.94 -19.06
N THR A 38 18.83 -13.56 -19.87
CA THR A 38 19.11 -12.15 -20.18
C THR A 38 17.94 -11.47 -20.87
N ASN A 39 17.30 -12.11 -21.85
CA ASN A 39 16.14 -11.57 -22.55
C ASN A 39 14.95 -11.34 -21.60
N ILE A 40 14.65 -12.30 -20.72
CA ILE A 40 13.58 -12.15 -19.72
C ILE A 40 13.95 -11.05 -18.71
N PHE A 41 15.19 -11.01 -18.25
CA PHE A 41 15.63 -9.99 -17.30
C PHE A 41 15.57 -8.57 -17.89
N ASN A 42 15.84 -8.39 -19.19
CA ASN A 42 15.66 -7.09 -19.84
C ASN A 42 14.21 -6.62 -19.83
N ASN A 43 13.24 -7.53 -20.03
CA ASN A 43 11.81 -7.22 -19.89
C ASN A 43 11.46 -6.85 -18.45
N LEU A 44 11.95 -7.62 -17.48
CA LEU A 44 11.79 -7.34 -16.05
C LEU A 44 12.33 -5.96 -15.70
N LYS A 45 13.54 -5.62 -16.16
CA LYS A 45 14.20 -4.33 -15.93
C LYS A 45 13.39 -3.16 -16.51
N SER A 46 12.77 -3.34 -17.68
CA SER A 46 11.86 -2.35 -18.26
C SER A 46 10.64 -2.11 -17.37
N LYS A 47 9.95 -3.17 -16.92
CA LYS A 47 8.80 -3.07 -16.00
C LYS A 47 9.19 -2.45 -14.66
N TRP A 48 10.36 -2.82 -14.14
CA TRP A 48 10.95 -2.19 -12.96
C TRP A 48 11.11 -0.67 -13.13
N LEU A 49 11.65 -0.22 -14.27
CA LEU A 49 11.79 1.21 -14.54
C LEU A 49 10.44 1.92 -14.61
N GLN A 50 9.41 1.26 -15.15
CA GLN A 50 8.03 1.79 -15.13
C GLN A 50 7.50 1.92 -13.69
N PHE A 51 7.70 0.90 -12.84
CA PHE A 51 7.34 0.96 -11.43
C PHE A 51 8.04 2.13 -10.73
N LYS A 52 9.36 2.25 -10.90
CA LYS A 52 10.18 3.33 -10.33
C LYS A 52 9.72 4.71 -10.81
N GLN A 53 9.33 4.85 -12.08
CA GLN A 53 8.79 6.09 -12.61
C GLN A 53 7.44 6.43 -11.95
N LYS A 54 6.55 5.45 -11.76
CA LYS A 54 5.27 5.68 -11.08
C LYS A 54 5.44 6.12 -9.64
N ILE A 55 6.29 5.45 -8.86
CA ILE A 55 6.46 5.82 -7.45
C ILE A 55 7.31 7.08 -7.22
N GLY A 56 8.04 7.55 -8.24
CA GLY A 56 8.83 8.78 -8.13
C GLY A 56 10.15 8.64 -7.36
N GLN A 57 10.87 9.75 -7.20
CA GLN A 57 12.12 9.79 -6.41
C GLN A 57 11.91 10.32 -4.98
N ASN A 58 10.79 10.95 -4.66
CA ASN A 58 10.53 11.48 -3.32
C ASN A 58 9.01 11.54 -3.07
N THR A 59 8.61 11.91 -1.86
CA THR A 59 7.19 11.98 -1.46
C THR A 59 6.40 12.92 -2.37
N ASP A 60 6.96 14.05 -2.80
CA ASP A 60 6.29 14.99 -3.71
C ASP A 60 6.02 14.36 -5.08
N ASP A 61 6.99 13.62 -5.64
CA ASP A 61 6.82 12.89 -6.89
C ASP A 61 5.78 11.78 -6.75
N PHE A 62 5.80 11.05 -5.62
CA PHE A 62 4.83 10.01 -5.32
C PHE A 62 3.41 10.59 -5.30
N ASP A 63 3.22 11.69 -4.55
CA ASP A 63 1.93 12.33 -4.41
C ASP A 63 1.43 12.93 -5.73
N LYS A 64 2.35 13.44 -6.55
CA LYS A 64 2.04 13.95 -7.89
C LYS A 64 1.63 12.83 -8.85
N ASN A 65 2.25 11.67 -8.76
CA ASN A 65 2.00 10.54 -9.67
C ASN A 65 0.80 9.70 -9.24
N LEU A 66 0.56 9.56 -7.93
CA LEU A 66 -0.54 8.80 -7.33
C LEU A 66 -1.47 9.74 -6.56
N LYS A 67 -2.06 10.68 -7.31
CA LYS A 67 -2.83 11.79 -6.76
C LYS A 67 -4.03 11.34 -5.93
N LYS A 68 -4.66 10.22 -6.29
CA LYS A 68 -5.84 9.73 -5.57
C LYS A 68 -5.41 9.15 -4.23
N TYR A 69 -4.30 8.40 -4.21
CA TYR A 69 -3.71 7.94 -2.96
C TYR A 69 -3.28 9.10 -2.06
N ALA A 70 -2.63 10.13 -2.62
CA ALA A 70 -2.24 11.31 -1.85
C ALA A 70 -3.46 12.04 -1.25
N ALA A 71 -4.52 12.22 -2.04
CA ALA A 71 -5.76 12.84 -1.57
C ALA A 71 -6.40 12.02 -0.44
N PHE A 72 -6.49 10.69 -0.59
CA PHE A 72 -6.92 9.78 0.46
C PHE A 72 -6.09 9.95 1.73
N ARG A 73 -4.75 9.87 1.62
CA ARG A 73 -3.82 9.99 2.75
C ARG A 73 -4.04 11.29 3.50
N THR A 74 -4.00 12.42 2.79
CA THR A 74 -4.17 13.74 3.40
C THR A 74 -5.52 13.92 4.07
N GLN A 75 -6.62 13.53 3.42
CA GLN A 75 -7.95 13.71 4.00
C GLN A 75 -8.17 12.83 5.23
N LEU A 76 -7.75 11.57 5.19
CA LEU A 76 -7.89 10.67 6.33
C LEU A 76 -6.99 11.09 7.48
N THR A 77 -5.71 11.43 7.25
CA THR A 77 -4.83 11.97 8.29
C THR A 77 -5.46 13.19 8.96
N ASN A 78 -5.96 14.16 8.19
CA ASN A 78 -6.60 15.34 8.76
C ASN A 78 -7.84 15.00 9.60
N LEU A 79 -8.61 13.97 9.21
CA LEU A 79 -9.80 13.52 9.93
C LEU A 79 -9.45 12.89 11.29
N VAL A 80 -8.39 12.08 11.32
CA VAL A 80 -8.01 11.26 12.50
C VAL A 80 -6.86 11.84 13.31
N ASP A 81 -6.36 13.03 12.94
CA ASP A 81 -5.34 13.75 13.68
C ASP A 81 -5.73 13.93 15.16
N ARG A 82 -4.75 13.82 16.07
CA ARG A 82 -4.97 13.91 17.52
C ARG A 82 -5.44 15.30 17.96
N GLU A 83 -5.14 16.32 17.17
CA GLU A 83 -5.62 17.69 17.37
C GLU A 83 -7.00 17.92 16.71
N ASN A 84 -7.49 16.97 15.89
CA ASN A 84 -8.80 17.08 15.27
C ASN A 84 -9.94 16.92 16.28
N SER A 85 -11.02 17.65 16.03
CA SER A 85 -12.29 17.53 16.75
C SER A 85 -12.82 16.09 16.86
N LEU A 86 -12.60 15.21 15.87
CA LEU A 86 -13.06 13.82 15.95
C LEU A 86 -12.37 13.06 17.08
N TYR A 87 -11.03 13.07 17.10
CA TYR A 87 -10.25 12.41 18.14
C TYR A 87 -10.55 13.00 19.53
N ILE A 88 -10.55 14.33 19.64
CA ILE A 88 -10.81 15.02 20.92
C ILE A 88 -12.18 14.65 21.48
N ASN A 89 -13.23 14.68 20.64
CA ASN A 89 -14.57 14.37 21.12
C ASN A 89 -14.73 12.88 21.44
N PHE A 90 -14.18 11.96 20.65
CA PHE A 90 -14.21 10.53 20.99
C PHE A 90 -13.46 10.24 22.29
N SER A 91 -12.32 10.91 22.54
CA SER A 91 -11.58 10.80 23.80
C SER A 91 -12.39 11.32 25.00
N GLN A 92 -13.16 12.39 24.82
CA GLN A 92 -14.07 12.89 25.86
C GLN A 92 -15.23 11.93 26.15
N LEU A 93 -15.79 11.29 25.12
CA LEU A 93 -16.83 10.27 25.27
C LEU A 93 -16.31 9.01 26.01
N ALA A 94 -15.03 8.68 25.81
CA ALA A 94 -14.39 7.56 26.50
C ALA A 94 -14.23 7.80 28.01
N ASN A 95 -13.96 9.05 28.41
CA ASN A 95 -13.72 9.44 29.79
C ASN A 95 -15.04 9.74 30.56
N THR A 96 -15.62 8.68 31.12
CA THR A 96 -16.87 8.77 31.89
C THR A 96 -16.71 9.35 33.30
N LEU A 97 -15.48 9.51 33.79
CA LEU A 97 -15.24 10.10 35.12
C LEU A 97 -15.61 11.59 35.14
N ASP A 98 -15.30 12.30 34.06
CA ASP A 98 -15.58 13.73 33.94
C ASP A 98 -17.04 14.02 33.55
N ASN A 99 -17.75 13.03 33.00
CA ASN A 99 -19.13 13.16 32.55
C ASN A 99 -19.98 11.94 32.92
N PRO A 100 -20.28 11.70 34.21
CA PRO A 100 -21.06 10.54 34.65
C PRO A 100 -22.47 10.50 34.07
N HIS A 101 -23.02 11.67 33.71
CA HIS A 101 -24.31 11.79 33.03
C HIS A 101 -24.30 11.27 31.58
N SER A 102 -23.14 10.98 30.99
CA SER A 102 -23.02 10.45 29.62
C SER A 102 -23.29 8.95 29.50
N ILE A 103 -23.29 8.22 30.63
CA ILE A 103 -23.43 6.76 30.64
C ILE A 103 -24.84 6.37 30.20
N LEU A 104 -24.96 5.65 29.09
CA LEU A 104 -26.22 5.05 28.65
C LEU A 104 -26.45 3.71 29.36
N GLU A 105 -27.60 3.58 30.00
CA GLU A 105 -28.06 2.37 30.68
C GLU A 105 -28.93 1.52 29.74
N GLN A 106 -29.12 0.23 30.06
CA GLN A 106 -29.95 -0.66 29.25
C GLN A 106 -31.38 -0.12 29.03
N LYS A 107 -31.94 0.60 30.01
CA LYS A 107 -33.27 1.24 29.88
C LYS A 107 -33.29 2.29 28.76
N ASP A 108 -32.18 3.01 28.56
CA ASP A 108 -32.06 4.10 27.59
C ASP A 108 -32.05 3.57 26.15
N ILE A 109 -31.52 2.36 25.96
CA ILE A 109 -31.34 1.73 24.64
C ILE A 109 -32.33 0.58 24.38
N SER A 110 -33.18 0.25 25.34
CA SER A 110 -34.11 -0.89 25.27
C SER A 110 -35.14 -0.80 24.13
N SER A 111 -35.42 0.41 23.65
CA SER A 111 -36.34 0.68 22.54
C SER A 111 -35.67 0.65 21.16
N TRP A 112 -34.33 0.55 21.11
CA TRP A 112 -33.59 0.53 19.86
C TRP A 112 -33.66 -0.88 19.25
N SER A 113 -33.43 -0.98 17.94
CA SER A 113 -33.37 -2.28 17.28
C SER A 113 -32.21 -3.14 17.84
N ASP A 114 -32.34 -4.46 17.80
CA ASP A 114 -31.27 -5.36 18.25
C ASP A 114 -29.95 -5.11 17.50
N LYS A 115 -30.05 -4.75 16.22
CA LYS A 115 -28.91 -4.35 15.40
C LYS A 115 -28.22 -3.10 15.97
N ASP A 116 -28.98 -2.05 16.25
CA ASP A 116 -28.45 -0.79 16.78
C ASP A 116 -27.89 -0.97 18.19
N GLN A 117 -28.58 -1.75 19.04
CA GLN A 117 -28.07 -2.09 20.36
C GLN A 117 -26.75 -2.87 20.26
N LYS A 118 -26.63 -3.81 19.30
CA LYS A 118 -25.39 -4.57 19.08
C LYS A 118 -24.25 -3.66 18.59
N HIS A 119 -24.50 -2.80 17.60
CA HIS A 119 -23.50 -1.84 17.11
C HIS A 119 -23.07 -0.88 18.21
N PHE A 120 -24.03 -0.32 18.93
CA PHE A 120 -23.76 0.58 20.03
C PHE A 120 -23.00 -0.09 21.16
N LYS A 121 -23.38 -1.32 21.57
CA LYS A 121 -22.66 -2.09 22.59
C LYS A 121 -21.26 -2.50 22.14
N LYS A 122 -21.04 -2.76 20.86
CA LYS A 122 -19.71 -2.99 20.28
C LYS A 122 -18.87 -1.73 20.47
N TRP A 123 -19.36 -0.60 19.95
CA TRP A 123 -18.71 0.70 20.10
C TRP A 123 -18.49 1.13 21.57
N LEU A 124 -19.43 0.86 22.48
CA LEU A 124 -19.34 1.17 23.91
C LEU A 124 -18.42 0.24 24.70
N LYS A 125 -18.27 -1.02 24.29
CA LYS A 125 -17.28 -1.91 24.91
C LYS A 125 -15.87 -1.43 24.61
N ASP A 126 -15.72 -0.87 23.42
CA ASP A 126 -14.42 -0.48 22.93
C ASP A 126 -14.11 0.99 23.32
N LYS A 127 -15.08 1.91 23.37
CA LYS A 127 -14.90 3.36 23.67
C LYS A 127 -13.65 3.99 23.04
N ASP A 128 -13.21 3.44 21.93
CA ASP A 128 -11.78 3.44 21.71
C ASP A 128 -11.42 4.58 20.77
N ALA A 129 -11.01 5.71 21.35
CA ALA A 129 -10.14 6.66 20.63
C ALA A 129 -8.94 5.92 19.99
N LYS A 130 -8.61 4.74 20.49
CA LYS A 130 -7.71 3.75 19.88
C LYS A 130 -8.04 3.42 18.42
N ILE A 131 -9.31 3.29 18.00
CA ILE A 131 -9.60 3.00 16.58
C ILE A 131 -9.19 4.15 15.66
N ILE A 132 -9.33 5.39 16.16
CA ILE A 132 -8.86 6.60 15.48
C ILE A 132 -7.32 6.61 15.46
N LEU A 133 -6.67 6.24 16.56
CA LEU A 133 -5.22 6.13 16.64
C LEU A 133 -4.65 5.04 15.71
N ASN A 134 -5.28 3.86 15.67
CA ASN A 134 -4.91 2.78 14.76
C ASN A 134 -5.02 3.26 13.32
N THR A 135 -6.11 3.97 12.99
CA THR A 135 -6.30 4.56 11.66
C THR A 135 -5.18 5.53 11.30
N TYR A 136 -4.78 6.39 12.24
CA TYR A 136 -3.63 7.29 12.06
C TYR A 136 -2.32 6.51 11.86
N SER A 137 -2.02 5.56 12.75
CA SER A 137 -0.79 4.74 12.73
C SER A 137 -0.64 3.97 11.43
N ILE A 138 -1.73 3.41 10.90
CA ILE A 138 -1.73 2.70 9.62
C ILE A 138 -1.31 3.61 8.45
N ILE A 139 -1.78 4.85 8.46
CA ILE A 139 -1.42 5.83 7.42
C ILE A 139 0.05 6.25 7.57
N ASP A 140 0.52 6.41 8.80
CA ASP A 140 1.91 6.75 9.12
C ASP A 140 2.87 5.62 8.69
N ASP A 141 2.55 4.38 9.05
CA ASP A 141 3.32 3.18 8.66
C ASP A 141 3.45 3.08 7.14
N ALA A 142 2.35 3.25 6.41
CA ALA A 142 2.38 3.26 4.94
C ALA A 142 3.28 4.38 4.40
N SER A 143 3.28 5.57 5.03
CA SER A 143 4.12 6.71 4.63
C SER A 143 5.61 6.46 4.87
N ILE A 144 5.95 5.81 5.99
CA ILE A 144 7.31 5.37 6.31
C ILE A 144 7.78 4.36 5.25
N GLN A 145 6.94 3.40 4.88
CA GLN A 145 7.32 2.37 3.88
C GLN A 145 7.45 2.92 2.46
N ILE A 146 6.61 3.89 2.07
CA ILE A 146 6.77 4.62 0.80
C ILE A 146 8.16 5.29 0.77
N SER A 147 8.50 6.02 1.83
CA SER A 147 9.77 6.74 1.93
C SER A 147 10.96 5.78 1.91
N SER A 148 10.90 4.70 2.70
CA SER A 148 11.91 3.64 2.76
C SER A 148 12.13 3.00 1.38
N THR A 149 11.04 2.64 0.68
CA THR A 149 11.11 2.04 -0.66
C THR A 149 11.75 3.01 -1.65
N GLN A 150 11.33 4.27 -1.67
CA GLN A 150 11.93 5.29 -2.56
C GLN A 150 13.43 5.44 -2.32
N ASP A 151 13.88 5.43 -1.06
CA ASP A 151 15.31 5.49 -0.74
C ASP A 151 16.06 4.26 -1.24
N LYS A 152 15.51 3.06 -1.09
CA LYS A 152 16.08 1.85 -1.69
C LYS A 152 16.14 1.91 -3.21
N LEU A 153 15.17 2.57 -3.86
CA LEU A 153 15.13 2.70 -5.33
C LEU A 153 16.14 3.71 -5.88
N LYS A 154 16.56 4.70 -5.07
CA LYS A 154 17.59 5.68 -5.45
C LYS A 154 18.97 5.06 -5.53
N ILE A 155 19.22 4.00 -4.76
CA ILE A 155 20.53 3.38 -4.65
C ILE A 155 20.94 2.78 -6.01
N LYS A 156 21.95 3.41 -6.65
CA LYS A 156 22.57 2.97 -7.92
C LYS A 156 23.86 2.16 -7.70
N ASN A 157 24.03 1.57 -6.52
CA ASN A 157 25.23 0.82 -6.15
C ASN A 157 24.90 -0.66 -5.90
N ASN A 158 25.92 -1.43 -5.53
CA ASN A 158 25.82 -2.88 -5.35
C ASN A 158 24.95 -3.31 -4.14
N SER A 159 24.30 -2.39 -3.43
CA SER A 159 23.27 -2.72 -2.45
C SER A 159 21.88 -2.89 -3.08
N ASN A 160 21.74 -2.61 -4.38
CA ASN A 160 20.50 -2.84 -5.14
C ASN A 160 20.56 -4.19 -5.86
N ALA A 161 19.68 -5.13 -5.49
CA ALA A 161 19.69 -6.49 -6.03
C ALA A 161 19.46 -6.55 -7.55
N LEU A 162 18.72 -5.60 -8.14
CA LEU A 162 18.56 -5.51 -9.59
C LEU A 162 19.87 -5.13 -10.29
N VAL A 163 20.64 -4.21 -9.71
CA VAL A 163 21.94 -3.80 -10.27
C VAL A 163 22.94 -4.94 -10.17
N ASN A 164 22.95 -5.67 -9.05
CA ASN A 164 23.82 -6.84 -8.89
C ASN A 164 23.49 -7.94 -9.88
N PHE A 165 22.21 -8.25 -10.07
CA PHE A 165 21.79 -9.27 -11.02
C PHE A 165 22.13 -8.88 -12.47
N ASP A 166 21.96 -7.60 -12.83
CA ASP A 166 22.36 -7.05 -14.14
C ASP A 166 23.86 -7.17 -14.40
N ASN A 167 24.68 -6.83 -13.39
CA ASN A 167 26.13 -6.98 -13.45
C ASN A 167 26.53 -8.45 -13.58
N TYR A 168 25.93 -9.33 -12.78
CA TYR A 168 26.17 -10.76 -12.83
C TYR A 168 25.86 -11.36 -14.22
N LEU A 169 24.72 -11.01 -14.81
CA LEU A 169 24.37 -11.44 -16.17
C LEU A 169 25.35 -10.90 -17.23
N SER A 170 25.88 -9.68 -17.03
CA SER A 170 26.85 -9.08 -17.93
C SER A 170 28.23 -9.77 -17.86
N ASP A 171 28.66 -10.16 -16.65
CA ASP A 171 29.92 -10.86 -16.39
C ASP A 171 29.91 -12.32 -16.88
N LEU A 172 28.72 -12.94 -16.92
CA LEU A 172 28.54 -14.30 -17.43
C LEU A 172 28.87 -14.42 -18.93
N GLY A 173 28.69 -13.37 -19.74
CA GLY A 173 29.02 -13.39 -21.17
C GLY A 173 28.48 -14.63 -21.91
N LYS A 174 29.35 -15.36 -22.64
CA LYS A 174 29.04 -16.68 -23.25
C LYS A 174 29.50 -17.87 -22.38
N LYS A 175 29.93 -17.64 -21.15
CA LYS A 175 30.51 -18.70 -20.31
C LYS A 175 29.43 -19.67 -19.83
N GLN A 176 29.84 -20.90 -19.57
CA GLN A 176 28.96 -21.93 -19.02
C GLN A 176 28.37 -21.44 -17.70
N PHE A 177 27.06 -21.60 -17.62
CA PHE A 177 26.19 -21.25 -16.51
C PHE A 177 26.71 -21.88 -15.21
N LYS A 178 26.92 -21.07 -14.17
CA LYS A 178 27.30 -21.56 -12.83
C LYS A 178 26.03 -21.66 -11.98
N ASP A 179 25.51 -22.87 -11.84
CA ASP A 179 24.17 -23.15 -11.32
C ASP A 179 23.90 -22.62 -9.90
N GLU A 180 24.87 -22.65 -8.99
CA GLU A 180 24.67 -22.17 -7.60
C GLU A 180 24.72 -20.64 -7.49
N GLU A 181 25.60 -19.99 -8.26
CA GLU A 181 25.84 -18.54 -8.14
C GLU A 181 24.64 -17.74 -8.68
N ILE A 182 24.04 -18.19 -9.78
CA ILE A 182 22.83 -17.56 -10.32
C ILE A 182 21.63 -17.76 -9.41
N LEU A 183 21.53 -18.90 -8.72
CA LEU A 183 20.44 -19.19 -7.80
C LEU A 183 20.51 -18.25 -6.58
N ILE A 184 21.73 -17.99 -6.08
CA ILE A 184 21.97 -17.03 -5.00
C ILE A 184 21.56 -15.61 -5.42
N GLU A 185 22.02 -15.15 -6.59
CA GLU A 185 21.68 -13.80 -7.08
C GLU A 185 20.19 -13.66 -7.41
N TYR A 186 19.57 -14.69 -7.97
CA TYR A 186 18.12 -14.74 -8.20
C TYR A 186 17.34 -14.67 -6.88
N THR A 187 17.77 -15.41 -5.86
CA THR A 187 17.11 -15.40 -4.54
C THR A 187 17.20 -14.03 -3.88
N LYS A 188 18.36 -13.36 -3.97
CA LYS A 188 18.52 -11.98 -3.50
C LYS A 188 17.59 -11.01 -4.25
N LEU A 189 17.47 -11.18 -5.57
CA LEU A 189 16.56 -10.39 -6.39
C LEU A 189 15.10 -10.59 -5.98
N LEU A 190 14.65 -11.84 -5.84
CA LEU A 190 13.29 -12.16 -5.41
C LEU A 190 13.00 -11.60 -4.02
N ASN A 191 13.88 -11.83 -3.05
CA ASN A 191 13.74 -11.30 -1.68
C ASN A 191 13.66 -9.77 -1.67
N TYR A 192 14.44 -9.08 -2.52
CA TYR A 192 14.37 -7.64 -2.66
C TYR A 192 12.98 -7.19 -3.15
N PHE A 193 12.40 -7.88 -4.15
CA PHE A 193 11.05 -7.60 -4.63
C PHE A 193 9.98 -7.83 -3.56
N GLU A 194 10.03 -8.98 -2.88
CA GLU A 194 9.05 -9.36 -1.85
C GLU A 194 9.15 -8.50 -0.60
N THR A 195 10.34 -8.00 -0.27
CA THR A 195 10.53 -7.17 0.94
C THR A 195 10.04 -5.74 0.72
N TYR A 196 10.33 -5.14 -0.44
CA TYR A 196 10.16 -3.70 -0.63
C TYR A 196 8.98 -3.33 -1.54
N LEU A 197 8.58 -4.20 -2.46
CA LEU A 197 7.70 -3.80 -3.56
C LEU A 197 6.35 -4.48 -3.46
N PHE A 198 6.34 -5.82 -3.49
CA PHE A 198 5.12 -6.59 -3.44
C PHE A 198 5.39 -8.03 -3.02
N ASN A 199 4.68 -8.49 -1.99
CA ASN A 199 4.70 -9.88 -1.56
C ASN A 199 3.33 -10.52 -1.83
N LYS A 200 3.28 -11.38 -2.86
CA LYS A 200 2.04 -12.02 -3.29
C LYS A 200 1.50 -13.02 -2.25
N ASP A 201 2.36 -13.69 -1.51
CA ASP A 201 1.95 -14.73 -0.56
C ASP A 201 1.41 -14.14 0.74
N HIS A 202 1.86 -12.93 1.09
CA HIS A 202 1.43 -12.24 2.30
C HIS A 202 0.25 -11.27 2.09
N ILE A 203 -0.04 -10.83 0.86
CA ILE A 203 -1.10 -9.81 0.67
C ILE A 203 -2.47 -10.28 1.17
N GLU A 204 -2.83 -11.55 0.98
CA GLU A 204 -4.11 -12.07 1.50
C GLU A 204 -4.12 -12.23 3.02
N GLN A 205 -2.96 -12.41 3.65
CA GLN A 205 -2.82 -12.46 5.10
C GLN A 205 -2.92 -11.04 5.68
N ASP A 206 -2.18 -10.09 5.12
CA ASP A 206 -2.21 -8.67 5.50
C ASP A 206 -3.63 -8.07 5.32
N LEU A 207 -4.40 -8.56 4.35
CA LEU A 207 -5.79 -8.12 4.13
C LEU A 207 -6.80 -8.76 5.09
N LYS A 208 -6.44 -9.81 5.84
CA LYS A 208 -7.31 -10.43 6.86
C LYS A 208 -7.26 -9.72 8.20
N ASP A 209 -6.29 -8.83 8.39
CA ASP A 209 -6.14 -8.03 9.60
C ASP A 209 -7.38 -7.16 9.84
N SER A 210 -7.63 -6.71 11.06
CA SER A 210 -8.72 -5.77 11.32
C SER A 210 -8.17 -4.50 11.94
N ILE A 211 -8.85 -3.38 11.70
CA ILE A 211 -8.58 -2.11 12.39
C ILE A 211 -8.76 -2.23 13.92
N GLU A 212 -9.48 -3.26 14.38
CA GLU A 212 -9.80 -3.52 15.79
C GLU A 212 -8.77 -4.42 16.53
N SER A 213 -7.76 -5.01 15.86
CA SER A 213 -6.80 -5.90 16.55
C SER A 213 -5.67 -5.17 17.29
N ASP A 214 -5.51 -5.53 18.56
CA ASP A 214 -4.54 -4.97 19.52
C ASP A 214 -3.07 -5.26 19.16
N GLU A 215 -2.81 -6.36 18.45
CA GLU A 215 -1.46 -6.80 18.11
C GLU A 215 -0.85 -6.03 16.92
N ASN A 216 -1.67 -5.29 16.16
CA ASN A 216 -1.22 -4.77 14.86
C ASN A 216 -0.47 -3.44 14.94
N HIS A 217 -0.68 -2.65 16.01
CA HIS A 217 -0.26 -1.24 16.06
C HIS A 217 0.26 -0.79 17.44
N GLY A 218 0.59 -1.75 18.32
CA GLY A 218 1.30 -1.45 19.56
C GLY A 218 2.72 -1.00 19.25
N GLY A 219 3.16 0.12 19.83
CA GLY A 219 4.51 0.68 19.64
C GLY A 219 5.68 -0.17 20.17
N ASP A 220 5.45 -1.46 20.41
CA ASP A 220 6.49 -2.42 20.73
C ASP A 220 7.04 -3.03 19.42
N ASN A 221 8.34 -2.85 19.20
CA ASN A 221 9.15 -3.36 18.08
C ASN A 221 9.23 -4.90 17.99
N LYS A 222 8.18 -5.65 18.36
CA LYS A 222 8.16 -7.12 18.30
C LYS A 222 7.40 -7.59 17.08
N GLU A 223 8.20 -7.96 16.07
CA GLU A 223 7.85 -8.81 14.91
C GLU A 223 6.48 -8.54 14.28
N HIS A 224 6.46 -7.55 13.39
CA HIS A 224 5.43 -7.47 12.35
C HIS A 224 5.47 -8.76 11.52
N THR A 225 4.43 -9.59 11.62
CA THR A 225 4.24 -10.78 10.78
C THR A 225 3.69 -10.43 9.39
N HIS A 226 3.53 -9.14 9.11
CA HIS A 226 2.93 -8.58 7.89
C HIS A 226 3.98 -8.13 6.88
N SER A 227 3.64 -8.12 5.60
CA SER A 227 4.55 -7.63 4.58
C SER A 227 4.75 -6.12 4.68
N HIS A 228 6.02 -5.70 4.72
CA HIS A 228 6.41 -4.28 4.60
C HIS A 228 6.53 -3.81 3.14
N ALA A 229 6.14 -4.66 2.19
CA ALA A 229 6.13 -4.30 0.78
C ALA A 229 5.19 -3.13 0.53
N LEU A 230 5.63 -2.16 -0.27
CA LEU A 230 4.88 -0.93 -0.56
C LEU A 230 3.44 -1.20 -1.01
N VAL A 231 3.23 -2.13 -1.95
CA VAL A 231 1.88 -2.43 -2.46
C VAL A 231 1.00 -3.07 -1.39
N ASN A 232 1.55 -3.98 -0.58
CA ASN A 232 0.82 -4.66 0.49
C ASN A 232 0.36 -3.67 1.55
N ILE A 233 1.28 -2.88 2.10
CA ILE A 233 0.99 -1.97 3.22
C ILE A 233 0.04 -0.85 2.80
N THR A 234 0.19 -0.30 1.59
CA THR A 234 -0.72 0.74 1.07
C THR A 234 -2.12 0.20 0.78
N SER A 235 -2.23 -1.03 0.25
CA SER A 235 -3.53 -1.69 0.06
C SER A 235 -4.21 -1.99 1.40
N ASN A 236 -3.45 -2.49 2.38
CA ASN A 236 -3.98 -2.74 3.72
C ASN A 236 -4.45 -1.45 4.37
N ALA A 237 -3.69 -0.36 4.23
CA ALA A 237 -4.05 0.94 4.76
C ALA A 237 -5.38 1.44 4.21
N ILE A 238 -5.60 1.36 2.89
CA ILE A 238 -6.87 1.73 2.25
C ILE A 238 -8.02 0.87 2.79
N ARG A 239 -7.85 -0.46 2.84
CA ARG A 239 -8.88 -1.37 3.32
C ARG A 239 -9.27 -1.10 4.78
N GLN A 240 -8.30 -0.99 5.69
CA GLN A 240 -8.59 -0.74 7.11
C GLN A 240 -9.21 0.64 7.35
N ASN A 241 -8.79 1.66 6.59
CA ASN A 241 -9.45 2.97 6.63
C ASN A 241 -10.89 2.90 6.10
N LYS A 242 -11.18 2.06 5.09
CA LYS A 242 -12.53 1.79 4.61
C LYS A 242 -13.40 1.12 5.69
N GLU A 243 -12.82 0.20 6.45
CA GLU A 243 -13.49 -0.40 7.63
C GLU A 243 -13.81 0.65 8.70
N PHE A 244 -12.85 1.51 9.03
CA PHE A 244 -13.05 2.62 9.96
C PHE A 244 -14.19 3.55 9.52
N LEU A 245 -14.24 3.94 8.25
CA LEU A 245 -15.31 4.76 7.69
C LEU A 245 -16.68 4.07 7.78
N GLY A 246 -16.72 2.75 7.56
CA GLY A 246 -17.94 1.96 7.77
C GLY A 246 -18.41 1.93 9.22
N ILE A 247 -17.49 1.92 10.18
CA ILE A 247 -17.80 2.03 11.61
C ILE A 247 -18.33 3.43 11.93
N LEU A 248 -17.70 4.49 11.41
CA LEU A 248 -18.19 5.86 11.58
C LEU A 248 -19.61 6.04 11.01
N ASP A 249 -19.90 5.45 9.86
CA ASP A 249 -21.23 5.52 9.25
C ASP A 249 -22.29 4.83 10.10
N GLN A 250 -21.96 3.64 10.63
CA GLN A 250 -22.84 2.95 11.57
C GLN A 250 -23.11 3.80 12.80
N ILE A 251 -22.09 4.45 13.39
CA ILE A 251 -22.28 5.34 14.55
C ILE A 251 -23.16 6.53 14.17
N LYS A 252 -22.89 7.18 13.02
CA LYS A 252 -23.68 8.31 12.52
C LYS A 252 -25.15 7.95 12.33
N SER A 253 -25.44 6.73 11.85
CA SER A 253 -26.80 6.22 11.66
C SER A 253 -27.60 6.07 12.96
N LEU A 254 -26.94 6.01 14.12
CA LEU A 254 -27.61 5.92 15.43
C LEU A 254 -28.22 7.25 15.89
N LYS A 255 -27.91 8.38 15.25
CA LYS A 255 -28.39 9.72 15.67
C LYS A 255 -29.90 9.78 15.99
N PRO A 256 -30.81 9.22 15.18
CA PRO A 256 -32.25 9.27 15.48
C PRO A 256 -32.63 8.54 16.77
N ASN A 257 -31.85 7.54 17.19
CA ASN A 257 -32.05 6.83 18.44
C ASN A 257 -31.62 7.68 19.65
N PHE A 258 -30.53 8.43 19.52
CA PHE A 258 -30.09 9.40 20.53
C PHE A 258 -31.05 10.60 20.66
N ASP A 259 -31.61 11.06 19.54
CA ASP A 259 -32.60 12.15 19.54
C ASP A 259 -33.91 11.80 20.25
N LYS A 260 -34.21 10.50 20.39
CA LYS A 260 -35.38 9.96 21.09
C LYS A 260 -35.13 9.64 22.56
N LEU A 261 -33.91 9.85 23.08
CA LEU A 261 -33.62 9.65 24.49
C LEU A 261 -34.51 10.53 25.36
N THR A 262 -35.09 9.94 26.40
CA THR A 262 -35.95 10.65 27.37
C THR A 262 -35.16 11.54 28.31
N ASP A 263 -33.90 11.21 28.57
CA ASP A 263 -32.99 12.04 29.36
C ASP A 263 -32.36 13.13 28.47
N ASN A 264 -32.84 14.36 28.61
CA ASN A 264 -32.37 15.50 27.85
C ASN A 264 -30.87 15.79 28.05
N ARG A 265 -30.30 15.50 29.22
CA ARG A 265 -28.87 15.76 29.47
C ARG A 265 -28.00 14.81 28.65
N LYS A 266 -28.39 13.53 28.58
CA LYS A 266 -27.72 12.52 27.73
C LYS A 266 -27.85 12.91 26.26
N LYS A 267 -29.06 13.23 25.83
CA LYS A 267 -29.34 13.66 24.45
C LYS A 267 -28.46 14.85 24.04
N GLU A 268 -28.45 15.91 24.83
CA GLU A 268 -27.65 17.11 24.56
C GLU A 268 -26.15 16.81 24.53
N PHE A 269 -25.66 15.96 25.44
CA PHE A 269 -24.26 15.57 25.49
C PHE A 269 -23.81 14.87 24.20
N TYR A 270 -24.50 13.81 23.77
CA TYR A 270 -24.12 13.09 22.54
C TYR A 270 -24.33 13.93 21.28
N ASN A 271 -25.39 14.74 21.21
CA ASN A 271 -25.59 15.64 20.07
C ASN A 271 -24.49 16.70 19.98
N LYS A 272 -24.08 17.27 21.11
CA LYS A 272 -23.02 18.29 21.15
C LYS A 272 -21.64 17.72 20.85
N HIS A 273 -21.28 16.57 21.41
CA HIS A 273 -19.91 16.06 21.36
C HIS A 273 -19.71 15.02 20.24
N LEU A 274 -20.67 14.16 19.95
CA LEU A 274 -20.54 13.14 18.90
C LEU A 274 -21.12 13.62 17.56
N PHE A 275 -22.42 13.87 17.52
CA PHE A 275 -23.11 14.08 16.25
C PHE A 275 -22.80 15.43 15.59
N SER A 276 -22.50 16.48 16.36
CA SER A 276 -22.07 17.77 15.80
C SER A 276 -20.77 17.68 14.98
N VAL A 277 -19.93 16.68 15.27
CA VAL A 277 -18.70 16.37 14.54
C VAL A 277 -19.01 15.43 13.37
N LEU A 278 -19.72 14.33 13.62
CA LEU A 278 -20.04 13.34 12.58
C LEU A 278 -20.90 13.90 11.44
N ASP A 279 -21.78 14.86 11.73
CA ASP A 279 -22.60 15.52 10.71
C ASP A 279 -21.77 16.30 9.68
N LYS A 280 -20.58 16.78 10.07
CA LYS A 280 -19.66 17.53 9.19
C LYS A 280 -18.80 16.62 8.32
N ILE A 281 -18.77 15.33 8.61
CA ILE A 281 -17.98 14.35 7.87
C ILE A 281 -18.81 13.80 6.72
N ASN A 282 -18.29 13.95 5.50
CA ASN A 282 -18.87 13.36 4.29
C ASN A 282 -18.29 11.96 4.06
N ILE A 283 -18.93 10.94 4.66
CA ILE A 283 -18.41 9.57 4.64
C ILE A 283 -18.42 8.98 3.22
N ASP A 284 -19.45 9.26 2.42
CA ASP A 284 -19.56 8.76 1.04
C ASP A 284 -18.41 9.26 0.15
N GLU A 285 -18.01 10.52 0.34
CA GLU A 285 -16.86 11.10 -0.36
C GLU A 285 -15.55 10.44 0.06
N LEU A 286 -15.36 10.18 1.36
CA LEU A 286 -14.18 9.49 1.86
C LEU A 286 -14.12 8.03 1.38
N LEU A 287 -15.25 7.32 1.34
CA LEU A 287 -15.33 5.97 0.78
C LEU A 287 -14.97 5.95 -0.71
N LYS A 288 -15.46 6.93 -1.47
CA LYS A 288 -15.10 7.10 -2.87
C LYS A 288 -13.60 7.37 -3.04
N LEU A 289 -13.00 8.17 -2.17
CA LEU A 289 -11.56 8.41 -2.16
C LEU A 289 -10.76 7.13 -1.88
N CYS A 290 -11.24 6.24 -0.99
CA CYS A 290 -10.62 4.93 -0.78
C CYS A 290 -10.64 4.08 -2.06
N ASP A 291 -11.76 4.03 -2.77
CA ASP A 291 -11.87 3.27 -4.02
C ASP A 291 -10.98 3.85 -5.14
N GLU A 292 -10.91 5.18 -5.22
CA GLU A 292 -10.01 5.89 -6.13
C GLU A 292 -8.53 5.65 -5.79
N ALA A 293 -8.15 5.69 -4.52
CA ALA A 293 -6.81 5.36 -4.06
C ALA A 293 -6.43 3.91 -4.35
N GLN A 294 -7.37 2.97 -4.18
CA GLN A 294 -7.14 1.56 -4.49
C GLN A 294 -6.79 1.36 -5.96
N SER A 295 -7.46 2.10 -6.87
CA SER A 295 -7.13 2.05 -8.30
C SER A 295 -5.69 2.49 -8.60
N ASP A 296 -5.14 3.47 -7.88
CA ASP A 296 -3.74 3.89 -8.04
C ASP A 296 -2.79 2.75 -7.59
N ILE A 297 -3.08 2.11 -6.45
CA ILE A 297 -2.27 1.02 -5.89
C ILE A 297 -2.38 -0.27 -6.71
N ASP A 298 -3.56 -0.61 -7.22
CA ASP A 298 -3.76 -1.76 -8.12
C ASP A 298 -2.93 -1.61 -9.40
N SER A 299 -2.75 -0.37 -9.88
CA SER A 299 -1.91 -0.09 -11.03
C SER A 299 -0.42 -0.30 -10.78
N LEU A 300 0.03 -0.27 -9.51
CA LEU A 300 1.38 -0.65 -9.10
C LEU A 300 1.47 -2.18 -8.92
N LYS A 301 0.46 -2.76 -8.28
CA LYS A 301 0.33 -4.21 -8.08
C LYS A 301 0.44 -4.97 -9.40
N GLN A 302 -0.26 -4.52 -10.43
CA GLN A 302 -0.19 -5.13 -11.76
C GLN A 302 1.25 -5.18 -12.31
N ILE A 303 2.01 -4.08 -12.18
CA ILE A 303 3.41 -4.05 -12.63
C ILE A 303 4.26 -5.04 -11.82
N CYS A 304 4.04 -5.12 -10.50
CA CYS A 304 4.73 -6.07 -9.65
C CYS A 304 4.40 -7.53 -10.01
N GLU A 305 3.13 -7.85 -10.31
CA GLU A 305 2.73 -9.19 -10.75
C GLU A 305 3.38 -9.57 -12.09
N GLU A 306 3.50 -8.62 -13.02
CA GLU A 306 4.22 -8.84 -14.27
C GLU A 306 5.73 -9.06 -14.08
N ILE A 307 6.33 -8.46 -13.06
CA ILE A 307 7.72 -8.70 -12.67
C ILE A 307 7.88 -10.08 -12.02
N LEU A 308 6.99 -10.45 -11.09
CA LEU A 308 6.99 -11.78 -10.47
C LEU A 308 6.81 -12.90 -11.52
N ASN A 309 6.02 -12.66 -12.56
CA ASN A 309 5.89 -13.58 -13.69
C ASN A 309 7.22 -13.77 -14.44
N ASP A 310 7.95 -12.68 -14.70
CA ASP A 310 9.27 -12.74 -15.34
C ASP A 310 10.29 -13.45 -14.43
N LEU A 311 10.26 -13.20 -13.12
CA LEU A 311 11.09 -13.91 -12.13
C LEU A 311 10.77 -15.40 -12.13
N GLY A 312 9.49 -15.78 -12.15
CA GLY A 312 9.06 -17.18 -12.26
C GLY A 312 9.54 -17.84 -13.56
N ALA A 313 9.59 -17.11 -14.68
CA ALA A 313 10.13 -17.60 -15.94
C ALA A 313 11.66 -17.81 -15.87
N ILE A 314 12.40 -16.91 -15.22
CA ILE A 314 13.82 -17.09 -14.93
C ILE A 314 14.02 -18.33 -14.05
N LYS A 315 13.24 -18.47 -12.95
CA LYS A 315 13.32 -19.61 -12.03
C LYS A 315 13.21 -20.96 -12.75
N LYS A 316 12.26 -21.08 -13.67
CA LYS A 316 12.05 -22.31 -14.46
C LYS A 316 13.25 -22.71 -15.33
N ILE A 317 14.03 -21.73 -15.78
CA ILE A 317 15.24 -21.98 -16.57
C ILE A 317 16.40 -22.39 -15.66
N ILE A 318 16.59 -21.68 -14.55
CA ILE A 318 17.73 -21.89 -13.64
C ILE A 318 17.52 -23.04 -12.65
N SER A 319 16.29 -23.53 -12.50
CA SER A 319 15.91 -24.67 -11.64
C SER A 319 14.74 -25.44 -12.24
N PRO A 320 14.96 -26.24 -13.30
CA PRO A 320 13.89 -26.91 -14.03
C PRO A 320 13.17 -28.04 -13.26
N GLN A 321 13.69 -28.44 -12.09
CA GLN A 321 13.26 -29.62 -11.33
C GLN A 321 12.48 -29.31 -10.04
N GLN A 322 12.05 -28.06 -9.84
CA GLN A 322 11.21 -27.62 -8.71
C GLN A 322 10.00 -26.81 -9.19
#